data_AF-A0A6L6WA52-F1
#
_entry.id   AF-A0A6L6WA52-F1
#
_cell.length_a   1.000
_cell.length_b   1.000
_cell.length_c   1.000
_cell.angle_alpha   90.00
_cell.angle_beta   90.00
_cell.angle_gamma   90.00
#
_symmetry.space_group_name_H-M   'P 1'
#
loop_
_entity.id
_entity.type
_entity.pdbx_description
1 polymer ?
#
loop_
_entity_poly.entity_id
_entity_poly.type
_entity_poly.pdbx_seq_one_letter_code
_entity_poly.pdbx_strand_id
1 'polypeptide(L)'
;MSEFKIEGPELKKMIKLAQKGPLPFAFNPGKNESEHYFAMHRKRSAEILGKAAKKEGIGAKVAFGMCVVEEKLMSLTCERAVPALARMLKRFLKANKISLNVRILDADGNVLEEDIEDLPSDPSLQDEGNQADIKEGDAAGLVARIKAAQPRVAAVPAPFSKKLKSALDGVVAQIKAQEFTAADQGLNRIEAALDKLPAEPSTATEAADAEDSSDLVARIKVAQPLLKQAPEQVSDKLKLALADVVQKIKRGELGPARAVMDQIETALAKAGGNSEPNEVSETTAQQQANADLAALITRLKALQLRISEMPKVTAEKLQKALMGVAASIKKKDAAAAETGLSKIESALDKLVGADPANSATKTEEDPRVSTILADVDTVRENVNALPSGDVQSSLITQLDQIQNNLSGGEIKTAVSGLDQVREALKLQAAIDRVMPNFVAAMSSGKVADPNKLSILFNTAVELVSGPDHAKAWTQLKLAEEMIAAGASLEETAQQSEVPSDVQPFAISRLNWNKTRDVLKSEIEKLQSAILKFCAGNNDLKEVGDKVGNLTGYIEKLDARLEVKLDEIVNSQEGEQREAAKKQARLLVNEYQKELNTPFFKDVDQGNGFADVAVASTSRAALGEIDKVLAA
;
A
#
# COMPACT_ATOMS: atom_id res chain seq x y z
N MET A 1 -15.29 -32.51 13.42
CA MET A 1 -14.86 -32.16 12.05
C MET A 1 -14.20 -30.80 12.17
N SER A 2 -12.93 -30.69 11.77
CA SER A 2 -12.24 -29.40 11.80
C SER A 2 -12.95 -28.43 10.85
N GLU A 3 -13.09 -27.17 11.24
CA GLU A 3 -13.82 -26.15 10.47
C GLU A 3 -13.06 -25.74 9.19
N PHE A 4 -11.72 -25.90 9.17
CA PHE A 4 -10.87 -25.40 8.08
C PHE A 4 -9.81 -26.38 7.57
N LYS A 5 -9.63 -27.56 8.19
CA LYS A 5 -8.67 -28.56 7.73
C LYS A 5 -9.09 -29.11 6.37
N ILE A 6 -8.19 -29.05 5.40
CA ILE A 6 -8.40 -29.58 4.06
C ILE A 6 -7.45 -30.76 3.78
N GLU A 7 -8.02 -31.86 3.30
CA GLU A 7 -7.30 -33.07 2.90
C GLU A 7 -7.95 -33.70 1.66
N GLY A 8 -7.21 -34.53 0.93
CA GLY A 8 -7.74 -35.31 -0.19
C GLY A 8 -8.41 -34.47 -1.30
N PRO A 9 -9.66 -34.78 -1.73
CA PRO A 9 -10.32 -34.11 -2.86
C PRO A 9 -10.54 -32.60 -2.66
N GLU A 10 -10.74 -32.15 -1.42
CA GLU A 10 -10.95 -30.73 -1.12
C GLU A 10 -9.65 -29.92 -1.28
N LEU A 11 -8.53 -30.51 -0.86
CA LEU A 11 -7.20 -29.94 -1.10
C LEU A 11 -6.92 -29.75 -2.60
N LYS A 12 -7.26 -30.72 -3.44
CA LYS A 12 -7.13 -30.60 -4.90
C LYS A 12 -7.96 -29.44 -5.46
N LYS A 13 -9.18 -29.23 -4.96
CA LYS A 13 -10.03 -28.08 -5.36
C LYS A 13 -9.41 -26.76 -4.94
N MET A 14 -8.90 -26.67 -3.71
CA MET A 14 -8.28 -25.44 -3.20
C MET A 14 -6.97 -25.10 -3.93
N ILE A 15 -6.20 -26.10 -4.36
CA ILE A 15 -5.01 -25.90 -5.20
C ILE A 15 -5.39 -25.39 -6.59
N LYS A 16 -6.43 -25.95 -7.23
CA LYS A 16 -6.96 -25.42 -8.51
C LYS A 16 -7.46 -23.97 -8.39
N LEU A 17 -7.91 -23.57 -7.20
CA LEU A 17 -8.27 -22.17 -6.95
C LEU A 17 -7.05 -21.29 -6.70
N ALA A 18 -6.02 -21.80 -6.02
CA ALA A 18 -4.73 -21.10 -5.85
C ALA A 18 -3.99 -20.89 -7.18
N GLN A 19 -4.29 -21.68 -8.22
CA GLN A 19 -3.85 -21.45 -9.60
C GLN A 19 -4.55 -20.27 -10.29
N LYS A 20 -5.73 -19.86 -9.80
CA LYS A 20 -6.49 -18.73 -10.34
C LYS A 20 -6.22 -17.42 -9.60
N GLY A 21 -5.56 -17.47 -8.44
CA GLY A 21 -5.18 -16.30 -7.66
C GLY A 21 -4.74 -16.64 -6.23
N PRO A 22 -4.10 -15.69 -5.53
CA PRO A 22 -3.55 -15.92 -4.19
C PRO A 22 -4.62 -16.31 -3.16
N LEU A 23 -4.34 -17.34 -2.36
CA LEU A 23 -5.22 -17.80 -1.29
C LEU A 23 -4.53 -17.80 0.08
N PRO A 24 -5.19 -17.28 1.12
CA PRO A 24 -4.75 -17.44 2.50
C PRO A 24 -4.58 -18.91 2.88
N PHE A 25 -3.48 -19.23 3.56
CA PHE A 25 -3.20 -20.57 4.08
C PHE A 25 -2.72 -20.54 5.52
N ALA A 26 -2.86 -21.69 6.19
CA ALA A 26 -2.17 -22.00 7.44
C ALA A 26 -1.73 -23.46 7.47
N PHE A 27 -0.55 -23.70 8.04
CA PHE A 27 0.04 -25.02 8.20
C PHE A 27 0.55 -25.21 9.62
N ASN A 28 0.14 -26.29 10.28
CA ASN A 28 0.63 -26.69 11.59
C ASN A 28 1.20 -28.12 11.47
N PRO A 29 2.53 -28.28 11.56
CA PRO A 29 3.18 -29.57 11.40
C PRO A 29 3.01 -30.48 12.64
N GLY A 30 2.26 -31.57 12.50
CA GLY A 30 2.30 -32.74 13.40
C GLY A 30 3.57 -33.60 13.28
N LYS A 31 3.67 -34.69 14.05
CA LYS A 31 4.85 -35.56 14.06
C LYS A 31 4.94 -36.44 12.80
N ASN A 32 3.79 -36.78 12.23
CA ASN A 32 3.64 -37.62 11.04
C ASN A 32 2.79 -36.92 9.98
N GLU A 33 2.83 -37.42 8.74
CA GLU A 33 2.14 -36.84 7.58
C GLU A 33 0.62 -36.75 7.76
N SER A 34 0.01 -37.68 8.50
CA SER A 34 -1.42 -37.70 8.83
C SER A 34 -1.82 -36.77 9.98
N GLU A 35 -0.84 -36.30 10.76
CA GLU A 35 -1.04 -35.37 11.88
C GLU A 35 -0.81 -33.91 11.46
N HIS A 36 -0.36 -33.68 10.23
CA HIS A 36 -0.27 -32.34 9.68
C HIS A 36 -1.66 -31.73 9.53
N TYR A 37 -1.76 -30.47 9.92
CA TYR A 37 -2.95 -29.68 9.72
C TYR A 37 -2.63 -28.64 8.64
N PHE A 38 -3.40 -28.67 7.56
CA PHE A 38 -3.31 -27.67 6.50
C PHE A 38 -4.70 -27.09 6.24
N ALA A 39 -4.77 -25.77 6.13
CA ALA A 39 -5.99 -25.03 5.86
C ALA A 39 -5.74 -24.01 4.76
N MET A 40 -6.69 -23.88 3.85
CA MET A 40 -6.77 -22.79 2.88
C MET A 40 -8.21 -22.30 2.82
N HIS A 41 -8.42 -21.01 2.60
CA HIS A 41 -9.79 -20.48 2.50
C HIS A 41 -9.87 -19.22 1.64
N ARG A 42 -11.00 -19.03 0.94
CA ARG A 42 -11.19 -17.91 0.00
C ARG A 42 -11.51 -16.56 0.65
N LYS A 43 -12.12 -16.58 1.83
CA LYS A 43 -12.69 -15.39 2.51
C LYS A 43 -12.19 -15.14 3.94
N ARG A 44 -11.24 -15.95 4.42
CA ARG A 44 -10.73 -15.85 5.80
C ARG A 44 -9.27 -15.48 5.72
N SER A 45 -8.84 -14.53 6.54
CA SER A 45 -7.45 -14.07 6.55
C SER A 45 -6.50 -15.17 7.03
N ALA A 46 -5.24 -15.06 6.63
CA ALA A 46 -4.19 -15.98 7.03
C ALA A 46 -4.03 -16.06 8.56
N GLU A 47 -4.23 -14.94 9.26
CA GLU A 47 -4.19 -14.87 10.72
C GLU A 47 -5.31 -15.69 11.39
N ILE A 48 -6.55 -15.63 10.86
CA ILE A 48 -7.67 -16.43 11.37
C ILE A 48 -7.38 -17.92 11.17
N LEU A 49 -6.89 -18.29 9.97
CA LEU A 49 -6.49 -19.66 9.67
C LEU A 49 -5.33 -20.12 10.55
N GLY A 50 -4.36 -19.25 10.83
CA GLY A 50 -3.24 -19.53 11.72
C GLY A 50 -3.67 -19.77 13.17
N LYS A 51 -4.62 -18.99 13.69
CA LYS A 51 -5.22 -19.20 15.01
C LYS A 51 -5.98 -20.53 15.07
N ALA A 52 -6.76 -20.86 14.05
CA ALA A 52 -7.46 -22.14 13.96
C ALA A 52 -6.46 -23.32 13.88
N ALA A 53 -5.45 -23.24 13.01
CA ALA A 53 -4.42 -24.25 12.84
C ALA A 53 -3.59 -24.47 14.13
N LYS A 54 -3.36 -23.41 14.92
CA LYS A 54 -2.69 -23.53 16.23
C LYS A 54 -3.59 -24.18 17.30
N LYS A 55 -4.91 -23.98 17.21
CA LYS A 55 -5.88 -24.53 18.17
C LYS A 55 -6.22 -25.99 17.88
N GLU A 56 -6.34 -26.35 16.61
CA GLU A 56 -6.80 -27.66 16.16
C GLU A 56 -5.66 -28.59 15.70
N GLY A 57 -4.52 -28.02 15.30
CA GLY A 57 -3.32 -28.77 14.96
C GLY A 57 -2.59 -29.27 16.22
N ILE A 58 -1.92 -30.41 16.07
CA ILE A 58 -1.21 -31.10 17.17
C ILE A 58 0.23 -30.56 17.33
N GLY A 59 0.72 -29.82 16.33
CA GLY A 59 2.05 -29.24 16.27
C GLY A 59 2.23 -28.00 17.15
N ALA A 60 3.44 -27.84 17.70
CA ALA A 60 3.78 -26.72 18.59
C ALA A 60 3.94 -25.36 17.88
N LYS A 61 4.16 -25.37 16.56
CA LYS A 61 4.39 -24.16 15.75
C LYS A 61 3.38 -24.11 14.60
N VAL A 62 3.08 -22.90 14.13
CA VAL A 62 2.17 -22.68 12.99
C VAL A 62 2.84 -21.73 12.01
N ALA A 63 2.70 -22.04 10.72
CA ALA A 63 3.00 -21.14 9.62
C ALA A 63 1.68 -20.64 9.00
N PHE A 64 1.65 -19.39 8.56
CA PHE A 64 0.51 -18.83 7.84
C PHE A 64 0.95 -17.69 6.93
N GLY A 65 0.14 -17.44 5.91
CA GLY A 65 0.36 -16.37 4.93
C GLY A 65 -0.45 -16.61 3.68
N MET A 66 0.11 -16.28 2.51
CA MET A 66 -0.54 -16.39 1.21
C MET A 66 0.10 -17.48 0.35
N CYS A 67 -0.73 -18.22 -0.38
CA CYS A 67 -0.33 -19.33 -1.24
C CYS A 67 -0.76 -19.04 -2.68
N VAL A 68 0.18 -19.17 -3.62
CA VAL A 68 -0.04 -19.08 -5.07
C VAL A 68 0.51 -20.34 -5.70
N VAL A 69 -0.22 -20.91 -6.67
CA VAL A 69 0.23 -22.09 -7.40
C VAL A 69 0.42 -21.73 -8.86
N GLU A 70 1.65 -21.78 -9.34
CA GLU A 70 1.99 -21.53 -10.74
C GLU A 70 2.47 -22.83 -11.36
N GLU A 71 1.71 -23.36 -12.33
CA GLU A 71 1.98 -24.64 -13.00
C GLU A 71 2.19 -25.82 -12.02
N LYS A 72 3.45 -26.12 -11.70
CA LYS A 72 3.92 -27.21 -10.83
C LYS A 72 4.58 -26.71 -9.53
N LEU A 73 4.61 -25.40 -9.30
CA LEU A 73 5.26 -24.77 -8.15
C LEU A 73 4.22 -24.10 -7.24
N MET A 74 4.18 -24.53 -5.98
CA MET A 74 3.44 -23.88 -4.91
C MET A 74 4.36 -22.89 -4.18
N SER A 75 4.09 -21.61 -4.35
CA SER A 75 4.79 -20.50 -3.69
C SER A 75 3.99 -20.04 -2.48
N LEU A 76 4.59 -20.09 -1.29
CA LEU A 76 3.98 -19.66 -0.02
C LEU A 76 4.72 -18.47 0.56
N THR A 77 4.09 -17.30 0.51
CA THR A 77 4.56 -16.08 1.18
C THR A 77 4.13 -16.13 2.64
N CYS A 78 5.09 -16.30 3.54
CA CYS A 78 4.83 -16.51 4.95
C CYS A 78 4.94 -15.20 5.73
N GLU A 79 3.86 -14.81 6.40
CA GLU A 79 3.90 -13.81 7.49
C GLU A 79 4.57 -14.41 8.74
N ARG A 80 4.37 -15.72 8.94
CA ARG A 80 5.06 -16.51 9.94
C ARG A 80 5.46 -17.84 9.33
N ALA A 81 6.75 -18.14 9.30
CA ALA A 81 7.28 -19.40 8.80
C ALA A 81 7.63 -20.38 9.94
N VAL A 82 7.74 -21.67 9.62
CA VAL A 82 8.28 -22.70 10.51
C VAL A 82 9.49 -23.36 9.84
N PRO A 83 10.49 -23.87 10.60
CA PRO A 83 11.65 -24.53 10.00
C PRO A 83 11.25 -25.77 9.21
N ALA A 84 11.92 -26.03 8.08
CA ALA A 84 11.70 -27.18 7.20
C ALA A 84 10.29 -27.25 6.57
N LEU A 85 9.66 -26.08 6.37
CA LEU A 85 8.28 -25.97 5.90
C LEU A 85 8.11 -26.54 4.49
N ALA A 86 9.04 -26.23 3.58
CA ALA A 86 8.96 -26.70 2.18
C ALA A 86 8.92 -28.23 2.13
N ARG A 87 9.86 -28.87 2.83
CA ARG A 87 9.99 -30.34 2.88
C ARG A 87 8.84 -31.03 3.61
N MET A 88 8.26 -30.42 4.64
CA MET A 88 7.11 -30.99 5.36
C MET A 88 5.84 -30.87 4.52
N LEU A 89 5.61 -29.72 3.89
CA LEU A 89 4.44 -29.49 3.06
C LEU A 89 4.49 -30.35 1.79
N LYS A 90 5.65 -30.49 1.14
CA LYS A 90 5.82 -31.37 -0.03
C LYS A 90 5.46 -32.84 0.30
N ARG A 91 5.88 -33.33 1.48
CA ARG A 91 5.51 -34.67 1.97
C ARG A 91 4.00 -34.80 2.23
N PHE A 92 3.39 -33.79 2.85
CA PHE A 92 1.94 -33.73 3.04
C PHE A 92 1.16 -33.76 1.70
N LEU A 93 1.59 -32.98 0.71
CA LEU A 93 0.98 -32.96 -0.62
C LEU A 93 1.12 -34.32 -1.31
N LYS A 94 2.29 -34.96 -1.24
CA LYS A 94 2.53 -36.29 -1.80
C LYS A 94 1.65 -37.35 -1.15
N ALA A 95 1.50 -37.32 0.18
CA ALA A 95 0.58 -38.21 0.90
C ALA A 95 -0.88 -38.05 0.45
N ASN A 96 -1.26 -36.84 0.02
CA ASN A 96 -2.58 -36.52 -0.53
C ASN A 96 -2.68 -36.72 -2.06
N LYS A 97 -1.70 -37.41 -2.68
CA LYS A 97 -1.62 -37.66 -4.13
C LYS A 97 -1.61 -36.37 -4.96
N ILE A 98 -0.80 -35.40 -4.54
CA ILE A 98 -0.55 -34.14 -5.22
C ILE A 98 0.96 -33.98 -5.38
N SER A 99 1.44 -33.90 -6.62
CA SER A 99 2.85 -33.70 -6.95
C SER A 99 3.09 -32.24 -7.31
N LEU A 100 3.57 -31.44 -6.36
CA LEU A 100 3.96 -30.04 -6.57
C LEU A 100 5.32 -29.78 -5.90
N ASN A 101 6.12 -28.92 -6.51
CA ASN A 101 7.30 -28.33 -5.90
C ASN A 101 6.86 -27.22 -4.93
N VAL A 102 7.63 -26.98 -3.87
CA VAL A 102 7.27 -26.01 -2.83
C VAL A 102 8.38 -24.98 -2.67
N ARG A 103 8.00 -23.70 -2.74
CA ARG A 103 8.86 -22.53 -2.50
C ARG A 103 8.27 -21.70 -1.37
N ILE A 104 9.08 -21.34 -0.39
CA ILE A 104 8.70 -20.52 0.76
C ILE A 104 9.37 -19.16 0.61
N LEU A 105 8.56 -18.10 0.68
CA LEU A 105 8.98 -16.70 0.62
C LEU A 105 8.74 -16.03 1.99
N ASP A 106 9.53 -15.02 2.33
CA ASP A 106 9.25 -14.10 3.45
C ASP A 106 8.27 -12.98 3.05
N ALA A 107 7.92 -12.10 4.00
CA ALA A 107 7.00 -10.98 3.77
C ALA A 107 7.51 -9.97 2.72
N ASP A 108 8.82 -9.93 2.48
CA ASP A 108 9.48 -9.04 1.51
C ASP A 108 9.66 -9.73 0.13
N GLY A 109 9.22 -10.98 0.00
CA GLY A 109 9.30 -11.76 -1.24
C GLY A 109 10.65 -12.44 -1.47
N ASN A 110 11.54 -12.49 -0.48
CA ASN A 110 12.79 -13.25 -0.57
C ASN A 110 12.56 -14.74 -0.31
N VAL A 111 13.31 -15.59 -1.00
CA VAL A 111 13.23 -17.04 -0.83
C VAL A 111 13.87 -17.47 0.49
N LEU A 112 13.07 -18.09 1.37
CA LEU A 112 13.51 -18.65 2.65
C LEU A 112 13.90 -20.13 2.53
N GLU A 113 13.13 -20.92 1.78
CA GLU A 113 13.32 -22.36 1.63
C GLU A 113 12.72 -22.85 0.30
N GLU A 114 13.42 -23.71 -0.43
CA GLU A 114 12.93 -24.34 -1.66
C GLU A 114 13.16 -25.84 -1.63
N ASP A 115 12.15 -26.60 -2.06
CA ASP A 115 12.23 -28.04 -2.29
C ASP A 115 11.64 -28.34 -3.68
N ILE A 116 12.52 -28.24 -4.69
CA ILE A 116 12.21 -28.38 -6.11
C ILE A 116 12.89 -29.65 -6.63
N GLU A 117 12.09 -30.61 -7.11
CA GLU A 117 12.57 -31.82 -7.79
C GLU A 117 11.89 -31.96 -9.17
N ASP A 118 12.51 -32.71 -10.08
CA ASP A 118 11.93 -33.02 -11.39
C ASP A 118 10.82 -34.09 -11.23
N LEU A 119 9.56 -33.69 -11.40
CA LEU A 119 8.38 -34.51 -11.08
C LEU A 119 7.61 -34.94 -12.35
N PRO A 120 7.29 -36.25 -12.49
CA PRO A 120 6.48 -36.74 -13.60
C PRO A 120 5.05 -36.16 -13.55
N SER A 121 4.49 -35.85 -14.72
CA SER A 121 3.17 -35.24 -14.87
C SER A 121 2.06 -36.16 -14.32
N ASP A 122 1.23 -35.64 -13.42
CA ASP A 122 0.08 -36.36 -12.85
C ASP A 122 -1.12 -36.28 -13.83
N PRO A 123 -1.53 -37.40 -14.46
CA PRO A 123 -2.63 -37.43 -15.42
C PRO A 123 -4.00 -37.14 -14.78
N SER A 124 -4.13 -37.08 -13.45
CA SER A 124 -5.38 -36.72 -12.76
C SER A 124 -5.61 -35.21 -12.60
N LEU A 125 -4.60 -34.40 -12.95
CA LEU A 125 -4.70 -32.93 -13.02
C LEU A 125 -4.83 -32.42 -14.46
N GLN A 126 -4.68 -33.30 -15.45
CA GLN A 126 -5.06 -33.05 -16.83
C GLN A 126 -6.49 -33.52 -17.02
N ASP A 127 -7.44 -32.59 -17.00
CA ASP A 127 -8.79 -32.90 -17.46
C ASP A 127 -8.97 -32.39 -18.88
N GLU A 128 -9.41 -33.32 -19.72
CA GLU A 128 -9.90 -33.11 -21.06
C GLU A 128 -11.08 -32.13 -21.00
N GLY A 129 -10.81 -30.90 -21.40
CA GLY A 129 -11.77 -29.82 -21.45
C GLY A 129 -11.14 -28.61 -22.10
N ASN A 130 -10.41 -28.86 -23.20
CA ASN A 130 -9.75 -27.84 -23.99
C ASN A 130 -10.79 -27.11 -24.85
N GLN A 131 -11.62 -26.32 -24.19
CA GLN A 131 -12.29 -25.17 -24.77
C GLN A 131 -12.15 -24.06 -23.75
N ALA A 132 -10.96 -23.48 -23.70
CA ALA A 132 -10.83 -22.12 -23.22
C ALA A 132 -11.66 -21.28 -24.19
N ASP A 133 -12.85 -20.88 -23.75
CA ASP A 133 -13.53 -19.71 -24.30
C ASP A 133 -12.60 -18.50 -24.10
N ILE A 134 -11.66 -18.35 -25.02
CA ILE A 134 -11.06 -17.07 -25.31
C ILE A 134 -12.22 -16.27 -25.89
N LYS A 135 -12.69 -15.26 -25.16
CA LYS A 135 -13.58 -14.26 -25.75
C LYS A 135 -12.93 -13.76 -27.02
N GLU A 136 -13.64 -13.96 -28.13
CA GLU A 136 -13.34 -13.41 -29.45
C GLU A 136 -12.95 -11.93 -29.29
N GLY A 137 -11.72 -11.56 -29.67
CA GLY A 137 -11.31 -10.15 -29.75
C GLY A 137 -10.23 -9.63 -28.79
N ASP A 138 -9.50 -10.45 -28.02
CA ASP A 138 -8.39 -9.94 -27.19
C ASP A 138 -7.13 -9.56 -28.01
N ALA A 139 -7.24 -8.47 -28.76
CA ALA A 139 -6.13 -7.85 -29.47
C ALA A 139 -5.01 -7.40 -28.50
N ALA A 140 -5.34 -7.06 -27.26
CA ALA A 140 -4.38 -6.61 -26.26
C ALA A 140 -3.48 -7.76 -25.77
N GLY A 141 -4.07 -8.92 -25.50
CA GLY A 141 -3.35 -10.15 -25.15
C GLY A 141 -2.44 -10.63 -26.28
N LEU A 142 -2.91 -10.58 -27.52
CA LEU A 142 -2.10 -10.91 -28.70
C LEU A 142 -0.92 -9.95 -28.89
N VAL A 143 -1.13 -8.63 -28.70
CA VAL A 143 -0.06 -7.63 -28.79
C VAL A 143 0.97 -7.78 -27.66
N ALA A 144 0.53 -8.11 -26.44
CA ALA A 144 1.43 -8.38 -25.33
C ALA A 144 2.34 -9.60 -25.61
N ARG A 145 1.77 -10.67 -26.16
CA ARG A 145 2.52 -11.87 -26.55
C ARG A 145 3.47 -11.62 -27.71
N ILE A 146 3.10 -10.80 -28.70
CA ILE A 146 4.01 -10.37 -29.78
C ILE A 146 5.21 -9.61 -29.21
N LYS A 147 4.99 -8.68 -28.28
CA LYS A 147 6.08 -7.94 -27.62
C LYS A 147 7.01 -8.87 -26.83
N ALA A 148 6.46 -9.89 -26.18
CA ALA A 148 7.25 -10.89 -25.47
C ALA A 148 8.05 -11.82 -26.41
N ALA A 149 7.51 -12.14 -27.59
CA ALA A 149 8.19 -12.97 -28.59
C ALA A 149 9.28 -12.21 -29.37
N GLN A 150 9.14 -10.89 -29.54
CA GLN A 150 10.04 -10.06 -30.34
C GLN A 150 11.54 -10.14 -29.94
N PRO A 151 11.95 -10.06 -28.66
CA PRO A 151 13.35 -10.23 -28.28
C PRO A 151 13.86 -11.66 -28.51
N ARG A 152 12.99 -12.68 -28.33
CA ARG A 152 13.34 -14.08 -28.56
C ARG A 152 13.59 -14.36 -30.04
N VAL A 153 12.77 -13.80 -30.93
CA VAL A 153 12.96 -13.87 -32.39
C VAL A 153 14.25 -13.17 -32.83
N ALA A 154 14.62 -12.05 -32.19
CA ALA A 154 15.85 -11.32 -32.49
C ALA A 154 17.13 -12.05 -32.05
N ALA A 155 17.05 -12.90 -31.01
CA ALA A 155 18.17 -13.69 -30.50
C ALA A 155 18.47 -14.97 -31.30
N VAL A 156 17.64 -15.30 -32.30
CA VAL A 156 17.79 -16.51 -33.12
C VAL A 156 18.84 -16.31 -34.25
N PRO A 157 19.64 -17.34 -34.61
CA PRO A 157 20.61 -17.26 -35.71
C PRO A 157 20.00 -16.85 -37.08
N ALA A 158 20.84 -16.22 -37.91
CA ALA A 158 20.47 -15.47 -39.12
C ALA A 158 19.60 -16.18 -40.21
N PRO A 159 19.54 -17.53 -40.35
CA PRO A 159 18.58 -18.14 -41.28
C PRO A 159 17.16 -18.27 -40.71
N PHE A 160 16.99 -18.31 -39.39
CA PHE A 160 15.70 -18.54 -38.73
C PHE A 160 15.08 -17.23 -38.23
N SER A 161 15.87 -16.26 -37.78
CA SER A 161 15.37 -14.95 -37.32
C SER A 161 14.64 -14.18 -38.43
N LYS A 162 15.13 -14.24 -39.68
CA LYS A 162 14.45 -13.59 -40.81
C LYS A 162 13.07 -14.18 -41.11
N LYS A 163 12.94 -15.52 -41.03
CA LYS A 163 11.65 -16.22 -41.23
C LYS A 163 10.68 -15.99 -40.07
N LEU A 164 11.17 -16.06 -38.83
CA LEU A 164 10.35 -15.83 -37.64
C LEU A 164 9.90 -14.36 -37.53
N LYS A 165 10.75 -13.40 -37.91
CA LYS A 165 10.37 -11.99 -38.00
C LYS A 165 9.28 -11.75 -39.04
N SER A 166 9.43 -12.34 -40.23
CA SER A 166 8.38 -12.29 -41.27
C SER A 166 7.08 -12.95 -40.83
N ALA A 167 7.14 -14.03 -40.05
CA ALA A 167 5.95 -14.69 -39.50
C ALA A 167 5.27 -13.81 -38.44
N LEU A 168 6.06 -13.16 -37.57
CA LEU A 168 5.56 -12.23 -36.56
C LEU A 168 4.89 -11.01 -37.21
N ASP A 169 5.48 -10.48 -38.29
CA ASP A 169 4.87 -9.40 -39.09
C ASP A 169 3.54 -9.84 -39.72
N GLY A 170 3.42 -11.11 -40.15
CA GLY A 170 2.17 -11.69 -40.63
C GLY A 170 1.08 -11.77 -39.56
N VAL A 171 1.45 -12.14 -38.32
CA VAL A 171 0.52 -12.13 -37.17
C VAL A 171 0.08 -10.69 -36.85
N VAL A 172 0.99 -9.70 -36.91
CA VAL A 172 0.63 -8.29 -36.73
C VAL A 172 -0.34 -7.81 -37.83
N ALA A 173 -0.19 -8.28 -39.06
CA ALA A 173 -1.12 -7.98 -40.15
C ALA A 173 -2.51 -8.61 -39.92
N GLN A 174 -2.57 -9.85 -39.42
CA GLN A 174 -3.82 -10.53 -39.08
C GLN A 174 -4.56 -9.85 -37.92
N ILE A 175 -3.84 -9.36 -36.91
CA ILE A 175 -4.44 -8.54 -35.83
C ILE A 175 -5.03 -7.25 -36.38
N LYS A 176 -4.33 -6.56 -37.30
CA LYS A 176 -4.84 -5.35 -37.94
C LYS A 176 -6.06 -5.61 -38.84
N ALA A 177 -6.15 -6.80 -39.42
CA ALA A 177 -7.29 -7.26 -40.20
C ALA A 177 -8.43 -7.84 -39.33
N GLN A 178 -8.31 -7.81 -37.99
CA GLN A 178 -9.24 -8.41 -37.03
C GLN A 178 -9.43 -9.94 -37.16
N GLU A 179 -8.47 -10.63 -37.78
CA GLU A 179 -8.43 -12.09 -37.89
C GLU A 179 -7.77 -12.72 -36.65
N PHE A 180 -8.38 -12.53 -35.47
CA PHE A 180 -7.76 -12.86 -34.18
C PHE A 180 -7.47 -14.35 -33.98
N THR A 181 -8.34 -15.23 -34.49
CA THR A 181 -8.13 -16.69 -34.43
C THR A 181 -6.94 -17.11 -35.30
N ALA A 182 -6.77 -16.49 -36.48
CA ALA A 182 -5.63 -16.77 -37.35
C ALA A 182 -4.32 -16.22 -36.75
N ALA A 183 -4.39 -15.03 -36.15
CA ALA A 183 -3.27 -14.41 -35.44
C ALA A 183 -2.82 -15.23 -34.23
N ASP A 184 -3.75 -15.71 -33.39
CA ASP A 184 -3.43 -16.56 -32.23
C ASP A 184 -2.75 -17.86 -32.66
N GLN A 185 -3.31 -18.53 -33.67
CA GLN A 185 -2.69 -19.73 -34.24
C GLN A 185 -1.31 -19.46 -34.84
N GLY A 186 -1.14 -18.32 -35.53
CA GLY A 186 0.14 -17.88 -36.05
C GLY A 186 1.17 -17.67 -34.94
N LEU A 187 0.77 -17.04 -33.84
CA LEU A 187 1.62 -16.77 -32.69
C LEU A 187 2.00 -18.05 -31.93
N ASN A 188 1.05 -18.96 -31.72
CA ASN A 188 1.30 -20.28 -31.13
C ASN A 188 2.34 -21.08 -31.93
N ARG A 189 2.32 -21.00 -33.27
CA ARG A 189 3.32 -21.65 -34.12
C ARG A 189 4.70 -21.00 -34.00
N ILE A 190 4.76 -19.67 -33.84
CA ILE A 190 6.03 -18.94 -33.64
C ILE A 190 6.64 -19.29 -32.28
N GLU A 191 5.84 -19.28 -31.22
CA GLU A 191 6.28 -19.65 -29.87
C GLU A 191 6.76 -21.11 -29.82
N ALA A 192 5.99 -22.05 -30.38
CA ALA A 192 6.40 -23.45 -30.48
C ALA A 192 7.66 -23.67 -31.33
N ALA A 193 7.91 -22.83 -32.34
CA ALA A 193 9.13 -22.89 -33.15
C ALA A 193 10.35 -22.33 -32.38
N LEU A 194 10.15 -21.28 -31.57
CA LEU A 194 11.18 -20.75 -30.68
C LEU A 194 11.58 -21.75 -29.60
N ASP A 195 10.63 -22.54 -29.09
CA ASP A 195 10.88 -23.56 -28.06
C ASP A 195 11.54 -24.83 -28.62
N LYS A 196 11.46 -25.06 -29.94
CA LYS A 196 12.00 -26.25 -30.62
C LYS A 196 13.37 -26.04 -31.28
N LEU A 197 13.93 -24.82 -31.23
CA LEU A 197 15.26 -24.57 -31.79
C LEU A 197 16.34 -25.17 -30.87
N PRO A 198 17.15 -26.13 -31.34
CA PRO A 198 18.22 -26.71 -30.55
C PRO A 198 19.36 -25.70 -30.39
N ALA A 199 19.75 -25.43 -29.15
CA ALA A 199 21.02 -24.82 -28.83
C ALA A 199 22.09 -25.91 -28.81
N GLU A 200 22.82 -26.13 -29.90
CA GLU A 200 24.03 -26.97 -29.91
C GLU A 200 24.97 -26.57 -31.07
N PRO A 201 26.25 -26.99 -31.09
CA PRO A 201 27.26 -26.99 -30.04
C PRO A 201 28.52 -26.23 -30.54
N SER A 202 29.21 -25.47 -29.68
CA SER A 202 30.56 -25.00 -30.00
C SER A 202 31.52 -25.43 -28.91
N THR A 203 32.54 -26.14 -29.40
CA THR A 203 33.67 -26.75 -28.73
C THR A 203 34.47 -25.77 -27.88
N ALA A 204 34.83 -26.23 -26.67
CA ALA A 204 36.03 -25.91 -25.90
C ALA A 204 36.53 -24.44 -25.95
N THR A 205 36.28 -23.68 -24.89
CA THR A 205 37.29 -23.17 -23.93
C THR A 205 36.55 -22.33 -22.86
N GLU A 206 37.07 -22.35 -21.62
CA GLU A 206 36.72 -21.48 -20.48
C GLU A 206 35.43 -21.76 -19.68
N ALA A 207 35.57 -22.75 -18.79
CA ALA A 207 34.86 -22.83 -17.52
C ALA A 207 35.38 -21.78 -16.51
N ALA A 208 35.33 -20.48 -16.83
CA ALA A 208 35.86 -19.40 -15.98
C ALA A 208 34.84 -18.30 -15.60
N ASP A 209 33.76 -18.08 -16.35
CA ASP A 209 32.96 -16.84 -16.20
C ASP A 209 31.88 -16.84 -15.10
N ALA A 210 31.53 -17.98 -14.50
CA ALA A 210 30.52 -18.02 -13.43
C ALA A 210 31.10 -17.68 -12.04
N GLU A 211 32.39 -17.95 -11.80
CA GLU A 211 33.10 -17.49 -10.60
C GLU A 211 33.46 -15.99 -10.67
N ASP A 212 33.64 -15.45 -11.89
CA ASP A 212 34.22 -14.12 -12.10
C ASP A 212 33.27 -12.94 -11.82
N SER A 213 31.96 -13.10 -12.02
CA SER A 213 30.99 -12.06 -11.63
C SER A 213 30.79 -12.01 -10.11
N SER A 214 30.83 -13.17 -9.45
CA SER A 214 30.73 -13.31 -7.99
C SER A 214 31.92 -12.64 -7.27
N ASP A 215 33.14 -12.84 -7.79
CA ASP A 215 34.36 -12.19 -7.28
C ASP A 215 34.27 -10.65 -7.36
N LEU A 216 33.84 -10.10 -8.50
CA LEU A 216 33.65 -8.65 -8.68
C LEU A 216 32.61 -8.07 -7.70
N VAL A 217 31.50 -8.78 -7.46
CA VAL A 217 30.47 -8.35 -6.50
C VAL A 217 30.99 -8.39 -5.05
N ALA A 218 31.80 -9.39 -4.69
CA ALA A 218 32.45 -9.46 -3.39
C ALA A 218 33.45 -8.30 -3.19
N ARG A 219 34.26 -7.98 -4.19
CA ARG A 219 35.23 -6.86 -4.17
C ARG A 219 34.53 -5.50 -4.06
N ILE A 220 33.41 -5.30 -4.76
CA ILE A 220 32.58 -4.08 -4.63
C ILE A 220 32.09 -3.90 -3.19
N LYS A 221 31.63 -4.99 -2.55
CA LYS A 221 31.10 -4.96 -1.17
C LYS A 221 32.17 -4.60 -0.14
N VAL A 222 33.42 -4.99 -0.38
CA VAL A 222 34.58 -4.64 0.46
C VAL A 222 35.04 -3.19 0.23
N ALA A 223 34.98 -2.68 -1.00
CA ALA A 223 35.40 -1.32 -1.33
C ALA A 223 34.42 -0.22 -0.84
N GLN A 224 33.10 -0.51 -0.79
CA GLN A 224 32.06 0.43 -0.35
C GLN A 224 32.26 1.08 1.04
N PRO A 225 32.62 0.33 2.10
CA PRO A 225 32.87 0.94 3.41
C PRO A 225 34.18 1.76 3.45
N LEU A 226 35.21 1.35 2.71
CA LEU A 226 36.49 2.06 2.64
C LEU A 226 36.36 3.42 1.93
N LEU A 227 35.47 3.49 0.95
CA LEU A 227 35.09 4.72 0.25
C LEU A 227 34.45 5.80 1.16
N LYS A 228 33.78 5.39 2.25
CA LYS A 228 33.21 6.32 3.24
C LYS A 228 34.27 6.92 4.18
N GLN A 229 35.45 6.30 4.23
CA GLN A 229 36.58 6.71 5.07
C GLN A 229 37.67 7.45 4.28
N ALA A 230 37.53 7.52 2.95
CA ALA A 230 38.47 8.22 2.08
C ALA A 230 38.25 9.75 2.10
N PRO A 231 39.32 10.57 1.91
CA PRO A 231 39.21 12.03 1.83
C PRO A 231 38.24 12.49 0.74
N GLU A 232 37.46 13.56 0.99
CA GLU A 232 36.38 14.03 0.10
C GLU A 232 36.83 14.21 -1.37
N GLN A 233 38.03 14.76 -1.60
CA GLN A 233 38.60 15.00 -2.93
C GLN A 233 38.88 13.73 -3.77
N VAL A 234 39.07 12.58 -3.13
CA VAL A 234 39.30 11.28 -3.82
C VAL A 234 38.01 10.46 -3.86
N SER A 235 37.11 10.67 -2.89
CA SER A 235 35.89 9.88 -2.71
C SER A 235 34.92 9.98 -3.90
N ASP A 236 34.76 11.16 -4.51
CA ASP A 236 33.80 11.34 -5.61
C ASP A 236 34.25 10.71 -6.93
N LYS A 237 35.55 10.74 -7.23
CA LYS A 237 36.10 10.06 -8.41
C LYS A 237 36.01 8.54 -8.28
N LEU A 238 36.23 8.01 -7.07
CA LEU A 238 36.13 6.58 -6.81
C LEU A 238 34.66 6.09 -6.78
N LYS A 239 33.70 6.90 -6.32
CA LYS A 239 32.26 6.60 -6.44
C LYS A 239 31.82 6.47 -7.89
N LEU A 240 32.27 7.40 -8.75
CA LEU A 240 31.99 7.34 -10.20
C LEU A 240 32.63 6.13 -10.86
N ALA A 241 33.88 5.80 -10.52
CA ALA A 241 34.54 4.60 -11.00
C ALA A 241 33.83 3.30 -10.55
N LEU A 242 33.36 3.24 -9.30
CA LEU A 242 32.59 2.09 -8.80
C LEU A 242 31.23 1.95 -9.50
N ALA A 243 30.57 3.07 -9.83
CA ALA A 243 29.36 3.06 -10.64
C ALA A 243 29.61 2.56 -12.07
N ASP A 244 30.75 2.90 -12.67
CA ASP A 244 31.15 2.41 -14.00
C ASP A 244 31.40 0.89 -13.98
N VAL A 245 32.04 0.36 -12.93
CA VAL A 245 32.20 -1.10 -12.74
C VAL A 245 30.84 -1.80 -12.70
N VAL A 246 29.88 -1.27 -11.96
CA VAL A 246 28.53 -1.85 -11.87
C VAL A 246 27.82 -1.82 -13.23
N GLN A 247 28.01 -0.78 -14.04
CA GLN A 247 27.47 -0.70 -15.40
C GLN A 247 28.13 -1.69 -16.36
N LYS A 248 29.45 -1.89 -16.24
CA LYS A 248 30.21 -2.85 -17.05
C LYS A 248 29.83 -4.30 -16.72
N ILE A 249 29.60 -4.62 -15.44
CA ILE A 249 29.06 -5.92 -15.02
C ILE A 249 27.67 -6.15 -15.63
N LYS A 250 26.78 -5.15 -15.61
CA LYS A 250 25.44 -5.24 -16.22
C LYS A 250 25.46 -5.44 -17.73
N ARG A 251 26.53 -5.03 -18.41
CA ARG A 251 26.74 -5.19 -19.85
C ARG A 251 27.52 -6.45 -20.21
N GLY A 252 27.95 -7.25 -19.23
CA GLY A 252 28.76 -8.46 -19.44
C GLY A 252 30.23 -8.17 -19.75
N GLU A 253 30.72 -6.94 -19.57
CA GLU A 253 32.11 -6.54 -19.82
C GLU A 253 33.00 -6.83 -18.58
N LEU A 254 33.20 -8.11 -18.25
CA LEU A 254 33.87 -8.54 -17.01
C LEU A 254 35.38 -8.18 -16.96
N GLY A 255 36.10 -8.35 -18.06
CA GLY A 255 37.52 -7.97 -18.15
C GLY A 255 37.77 -6.47 -17.92
N PRO A 256 37.06 -5.57 -18.64
CA PRO A 256 37.11 -4.13 -18.37
C PRO A 256 36.67 -3.74 -16.96
N ALA A 257 35.64 -4.40 -16.40
CA ALA A 257 35.20 -4.15 -15.03
C ALA A 257 36.29 -4.49 -13.99
N ARG A 258 37.04 -5.58 -14.21
CA ARG A 258 38.17 -5.99 -13.36
C ARG A 258 39.31 -4.97 -13.37
N ALA A 259 39.69 -4.51 -14.55
CA ALA A 259 40.74 -3.50 -14.68
C ALA A 259 40.39 -2.18 -13.95
N VAL A 260 39.11 -1.78 -13.98
CA VAL A 260 38.65 -0.60 -13.23
C VAL A 260 38.60 -0.88 -11.72
N MET A 261 38.21 -2.08 -11.29
CA MET A 261 38.26 -2.45 -9.85
C MET A 261 39.70 -2.51 -9.31
N ASP A 262 40.66 -3.04 -10.06
CA ASP A 262 42.08 -3.06 -9.66
C ASP A 262 42.62 -1.63 -9.46
N GLN A 263 42.18 -0.69 -10.30
CA GLN A 263 42.51 0.74 -10.16
C GLN A 263 41.87 1.36 -8.92
N ILE A 264 40.62 1.02 -8.61
CA ILE A 264 39.92 1.49 -7.40
C ILE A 264 40.62 0.99 -6.14
N GLU A 265 40.99 -0.29 -6.10
CA GLU A 265 41.69 -0.89 -4.95
C GLU A 265 43.11 -0.32 -4.79
N THR A 266 43.83 -0.12 -5.89
CA THR A 266 45.15 0.54 -5.86
C THR A 266 45.06 1.99 -5.37
N ALA A 267 44.02 2.71 -5.78
CA ALA A 267 43.79 4.08 -5.34
C ALA A 267 43.36 4.15 -3.87
N LEU A 268 42.56 3.20 -3.38
CA LEU A 268 42.20 3.08 -1.96
C LEU A 268 43.42 2.69 -1.10
N ALA A 269 44.29 1.79 -1.59
CA ALA A 269 45.53 1.44 -0.91
C ALA A 269 46.50 2.63 -0.82
N LYS A 270 46.61 3.44 -1.88
CA LYS A 270 47.41 4.69 -1.87
C LYS A 270 46.79 5.80 -1.01
N ALA A 271 45.46 5.84 -0.89
CA ALA A 271 44.78 6.79 -0.01
C ALA A 271 44.89 6.42 1.48
N GLY A 272 45.08 5.13 1.79
CA GLY A 272 45.35 4.64 3.15
C GLY A 272 46.84 4.59 3.53
N GLY A 273 47.75 4.54 2.55
CA GLY A 273 49.19 4.45 2.74
C GLY A 273 49.89 5.77 2.49
N ASN A 274 49.89 6.67 3.49
CA ASN A 274 50.88 7.74 3.56
C ASN A 274 51.51 7.75 4.95
N SER A 275 52.44 6.82 5.16
CA SER A 275 53.43 6.87 6.24
C SER A 275 54.59 5.93 5.90
N GLU A 276 55.75 6.50 5.65
CA GLU A 276 57.06 5.84 5.76
C GLU A 276 57.99 6.81 6.52
N PRO A 277 59.09 6.35 7.13
CA PRO A 277 59.10 5.97 8.54
C PRO A 277 60.02 6.88 9.36
N ASN A 278 59.69 7.11 10.64
CA ASN A 278 60.73 7.41 11.61
C ASN A 278 60.33 6.89 12.99
N GLU A 279 61.27 6.16 13.57
CA GLU A 279 61.18 5.56 14.90
C GLU A 279 61.01 6.63 15.99
N VAL A 280 60.58 6.12 17.15
CA VAL A 280 60.57 6.74 18.47
C VAL A 280 59.32 7.59 18.80
N SER A 281 58.26 6.93 19.29
CA SER A 281 57.58 7.27 20.58
C SER A 281 56.23 6.52 20.73
N GLU A 282 56.27 5.23 21.05
CA GLU A 282 55.05 4.45 21.37
C GLU A 282 54.54 4.64 22.82
N THR A 283 55.21 5.43 23.66
CA THR A 283 54.83 5.52 25.09
C THR A 283 53.87 6.67 25.43
N THR A 284 53.65 7.64 24.54
CA THR A 284 52.92 8.88 24.88
C THR A 284 51.44 8.89 24.41
N ALA A 285 51.10 8.20 23.31
CA ALA A 285 49.74 8.23 22.74
C ALA A 285 48.71 7.44 23.57
N GLN A 286 49.12 6.35 24.23
CA GLN A 286 48.27 5.60 25.17
C GLN A 286 48.10 6.31 26.53
N GLN A 287 49.01 7.21 26.90
CA GLN A 287 48.83 8.06 28.09
C GLN A 287 47.86 9.23 27.82
N GLN A 288 47.89 9.81 26.61
CA GLN A 288 46.97 10.90 26.22
C GLN A 288 45.50 10.43 26.14
N ALA A 289 45.23 9.28 25.49
CA ALA A 289 43.87 8.73 25.38
C ALA A 289 43.27 8.26 26.71
N ASN A 290 44.13 7.81 27.66
CA ASN A 290 43.71 7.47 29.01
C ASN A 290 43.49 8.72 29.89
N ALA A 291 44.24 9.80 29.65
CA ALA A 291 44.05 11.09 30.31
C ALA A 291 42.72 11.76 29.89
N ASP A 292 42.37 11.70 28.60
CA ASP A 292 41.11 12.27 28.09
C ASP A 292 39.88 11.51 28.62
N LEU A 293 39.94 10.19 28.73
CA LEU A 293 38.85 9.41 29.32
C LEU A 293 38.70 9.67 30.83
N ALA A 294 39.82 9.87 31.55
CA ALA A 294 39.80 10.23 32.96
C ALA A 294 39.22 11.65 33.18
N ALA A 295 39.52 12.59 32.28
CA ALA A 295 38.93 13.93 32.29
C ALA A 295 37.40 13.87 32.06
N LEU A 296 36.95 13.07 31.09
CA LEU A 296 35.52 12.85 30.82
C LEU A 296 34.77 12.22 32.00
N ILE A 297 35.38 11.24 32.68
CA ILE A 297 34.80 10.61 33.88
C ILE A 297 34.69 11.62 35.03
N THR A 298 35.69 12.50 35.18
CA THR A 298 35.69 13.55 36.21
C THR A 298 34.57 14.56 35.94
N ARG A 299 34.41 14.97 34.68
CA ARG A 299 33.34 15.88 34.24
C ARG A 299 31.94 15.27 34.39
N LEU A 300 31.79 13.98 34.07
CA LEU A 300 30.54 13.23 34.29
C LEU A 300 30.14 13.23 35.78
N LYS A 301 31.09 12.98 36.70
CA LYS A 301 30.83 12.98 38.14
C LYS A 301 30.46 14.36 38.67
N ALA A 302 31.11 15.42 38.17
CA ALA A 302 30.78 16.80 38.53
C ALA A 302 29.34 17.17 38.10
N LEU A 303 28.92 16.77 36.90
CA LEU A 303 27.55 16.97 36.44
C LEU A 303 26.53 16.12 37.21
N GLN A 304 26.88 14.88 37.56
CA GLN A 304 26.02 14.03 38.37
C GLN A 304 25.72 14.67 39.74
N LEU A 305 26.73 15.26 40.38
CA LEU A 305 26.57 15.96 41.64
C LEU A 305 25.67 17.20 41.48
N ARG A 306 25.93 18.02 40.45
CA ARG A 306 25.14 19.23 40.15
C ARG A 306 23.67 18.92 39.83
N ILE A 307 23.39 17.80 39.17
CA ILE A 307 22.02 17.33 38.89
C ILE A 307 21.33 16.79 40.16
N SER A 308 22.09 16.16 41.06
CA SER A 308 21.53 15.61 42.32
C SER A 308 21.07 16.69 43.31
N GLU A 309 21.55 17.93 43.14
CA GLU A 309 21.16 19.11 43.93
C GLU A 309 19.95 19.85 43.33
N MET A 310 19.37 19.38 42.22
CA MET A 310 18.24 20.03 41.52
C MET A 310 16.86 19.47 41.96
N PRO A 311 15.76 20.22 41.72
CA PRO A 311 14.40 19.72 41.94
C PRO A 311 14.11 18.44 41.12
N LYS A 312 13.43 17.47 41.74
CA LYS A 312 13.22 16.09 41.21
C LYS A 312 12.73 16.04 39.76
N VAL A 313 11.81 16.92 39.38
CA VAL A 313 11.17 16.93 38.04
C VAL A 313 12.16 17.28 36.93
N THR A 314 13.16 18.12 37.21
CA THR A 314 14.21 18.53 36.26
C THR A 314 15.38 17.54 36.26
N ALA A 315 15.65 16.92 37.42
CA ALA A 315 16.72 15.95 37.61
C ALA A 315 16.53 14.67 36.79
N GLU A 316 15.30 14.15 36.66
CA GLU A 316 15.04 12.86 35.98
C GLU A 316 15.42 12.87 34.48
N LYS A 317 15.12 13.97 33.76
CA LYS A 317 15.44 14.10 32.33
C LYS A 317 16.95 14.22 32.09
N LEU A 318 17.64 15.01 32.93
CA LEU A 318 19.10 15.18 32.85
C LEU A 318 19.84 13.91 33.30
N GLN A 319 19.30 13.16 34.26
CA GLN A 319 19.85 11.90 34.73
C GLN A 319 19.79 10.81 33.64
N LYS A 320 18.70 10.74 32.86
CA LYS A 320 18.59 9.84 31.70
C LYS A 320 19.63 10.17 30.61
N ALA A 321 19.86 11.45 30.34
CA ALA A 321 20.91 11.90 29.42
C ALA A 321 22.31 11.54 29.93
N LEU A 322 22.57 11.72 31.23
CA LEU A 322 23.83 11.38 31.89
C LEU A 322 24.14 9.87 31.80
N MET A 323 23.13 9.01 31.91
CA MET A 323 23.27 7.55 31.71
C MET A 323 23.67 7.19 30.27
N GLY A 324 23.17 7.93 29.28
CA GLY A 324 23.59 7.77 27.88
C GLY A 324 25.08 8.09 27.67
N VAL A 325 25.57 9.16 28.29
CA VAL A 325 26.99 9.54 28.27
C VAL A 325 27.86 8.50 28.99
N ALA A 326 27.41 8.00 30.14
CA ALA A 326 28.11 6.93 30.87
C ALA A 326 28.25 5.65 30.03
N ALA A 327 27.25 5.33 29.20
CA ALA A 327 27.32 4.21 28.26
C ALA A 327 28.35 4.45 27.14
N SER A 328 28.48 5.67 26.62
CA SER A 328 29.50 6.04 25.63
C SER A 328 30.92 5.98 26.20
N ILE A 329 31.12 6.45 27.44
CA ILE A 329 32.40 6.32 28.16
C ILE A 329 32.75 4.85 28.37
N LYS A 330 31.77 3.99 28.72
CA LYS A 330 31.97 2.54 28.86
C LYS A 330 32.35 1.87 27.53
N LYS A 331 31.87 2.39 26.40
CA LYS A 331 32.23 1.95 25.04
C LYS A 331 33.54 2.55 24.53
N LYS A 332 34.25 3.35 25.35
CA LYS A 332 35.46 4.11 24.99
C LYS A 332 35.26 5.08 23.82
N ASP A 333 34.03 5.54 23.61
CA ASP A 333 33.70 6.54 22.59
C ASP A 333 33.81 7.95 23.19
N ALA A 334 35.04 8.47 23.17
CA ALA A 334 35.36 9.78 23.77
C ALA A 334 34.66 10.94 23.05
N ALA A 335 34.46 10.86 21.73
CA ALA A 335 33.81 11.90 20.95
C ALA A 335 32.31 11.99 21.24
N ALA A 336 31.62 10.84 21.33
CA ALA A 336 30.21 10.82 21.71
C ALA A 336 30.01 11.21 23.18
N ALA A 337 30.95 10.83 24.07
CA ALA A 337 30.92 11.24 25.46
C ALA A 337 31.09 12.76 25.63
N GLU A 338 32.06 13.38 24.96
CA GLU A 338 32.32 14.82 25.01
C GLU A 338 31.14 15.63 24.46
N THR A 339 30.58 15.18 23.33
CA THR A 339 29.38 15.79 22.73
C THR A 339 28.18 15.69 23.67
N GLY A 340 28.01 14.55 24.34
CA GLY A 340 26.93 14.35 25.30
C GLY A 340 27.07 15.21 26.56
N LEU A 341 28.28 15.31 27.12
CA LEU A 341 28.57 16.17 28.28
C LEU A 341 28.33 17.64 27.96
N SER A 342 28.80 18.11 26.80
CA SER A 342 28.62 19.51 26.37
C SER A 342 27.14 19.89 26.21
N LYS A 343 26.31 18.95 25.72
CA LYS A 343 24.85 19.16 25.62
C LYS A 343 24.16 19.23 26.97
N ILE A 344 24.59 18.40 27.92
CA ILE A 344 24.07 18.41 29.30
C ILE A 344 24.47 19.71 30.01
N GLU A 345 25.72 20.16 29.84
CA GLU A 345 26.21 21.44 30.37
C GLU A 345 25.46 22.64 29.78
N SER A 346 25.25 22.69 28.47
CA SER A 346 24.45 23.74 27.84
C SER A 346 23.00 23.77 28.32
N ALA A 347 22.41 22.60 28.59
CA ALA A 347 21.07 22.52 29.18
C ALA A 347 21.05 23.01 30.64
N LEU A 348 22.08 22.66 31.43
CA LEU A 348 22.27 23.15 32.80
C LEU A 348 22.50 24.65 32.86
N ASP A 349 23.31 25.22 31.98
CA ASP A 349 23.58 26.66 31.96
C ASP A 349 22.37 27.46 31.50
N LYS A 350 21.51 26.90 30.62
CA LYS A 350 20.19 27.48 30.31
C LYS A 350 19.22 27.44 31.49
N LEU A 351 19.38 26.47 32.40
CA LEU A 351 18.57 26.35 33.62
C LEU A 351 19.10 27.22 34.76
N VAL A 352 20.41 27.49 34.81
CA VAL A 352 21.07 28.30 35.85
C VAL A 352 21.20 29.78 35.45
N GLY A 353 21.18 30.12 34.16
CA GLY A 353 21.20 31.49 33.65
C GLY A 353 19.88 32.28 33.79
N ALA A 354 18.86 31.68 34.42
CA ALA A 354 17.66 32.38 34.85
C ALA A 354 17.89 32.97 36.26
N ASP A 355 18.45 34.17 36.31
CA ASP A 355 18.63 34.95 37.54
C ASP A 355 17.26 35.19 38.23
N PRO A 356 17.07 34.86 39.53
CA PRO A 356 15.76 34.86 40.20
C PRO A 356 15.24 36.27 40.59
N ALA A 357 15.79 37.34 40.01
CA ALA A 357 15.42 38.71 40.36
C ALA A 357 14.40 39.37 39.40
N ASN A 358 13.89 38.64 38.38
CA ASN A 358 12.84 39.17 37.49
C ASN A 358 11.65 38.22 37.25
N SER A 359 11.44 37.24 38.15
CA SER A 359 10.28 36.34 38.14
C SER A 359 9.28 36.63 39.26
N ALA A 360 9.16 37.90 39.65
CA ALA A 360 8.00 38.40 40.38
C ALA A 360 7.02 39.11 39.42
N THR A 361 6.69 38.45 38.31
CA THR A 361 5.38 38.63 37.69
C THR A 361 4.67 37.29 37.82
N LYS A 362 3.51 37.31 38.49
CA LYS A 362 2.53 36.23 38.44
C LYS A 362 2.50 35.69 37.03
N THR A 363 2.71 34.39 36.86
CA THR A 363 2.23 33.67 35.69
C THR A 363 0.70 33.81 35.73
N GLU A 364 0.17 34.89 35.16
CA GLU A 364 -1.16 34.84 34.58
C GLU A 364 -1.05 33.74 33.53
N GLU A 365 -1.57 32.54 33.85
CA GLU A 365 -1.92 31.56 32.84
C GLU A 365 -2.73 32.32 31.79
N ASP A 366 -2.16 32.46 30.59
CA ASP A 366 -2.88 33.03 29.47
C ASP A 366 -4.20 32.24 29.36
N PRO A 367 -5.37 32.87 29.54
CA PRO A 367 -6.66 32.17 29.60
C PRO A 367 -6.98 31.39 28.31
N ARG A 368 -6.21 31.63 27.24
CA ARG A 368 -6.27 30.84 26.00
C ARG A 368 -5.67 29.44 26.17
N VAL A 369 -4.71 29.23 27.05
CA VAL A 369 -4.04 27.93 27.25
C VAL A 369 -5.01 26.91 27.82
N SER A 370 -5.79 27.27 28.84
CA SER A 370 -6.81 26.37 29.41
C SER A 370 -7.89 26.01 28.37
N THR A 371 -8.27 26.97 27.53
CA THR A 371 -9.24 26.77 26.45
C THR A 371 -8.71 25.81 25.40
N ILE A 372 -7.46 25.97 24.97
CA ILE A 372 -6.85 25.09 23.96
C ILE A 372 -6.59 23.69 24.55
N LEU A 373 -6.28 23.56 25.84
CA LEU A 373 -6.15 22.25 26.49
C LEU A 373 -7.46 21.46 26.47
N ALA A 374 -8.60 22.10 26.78
CA ALA A 374 -9.91 21.46 26.69
C ALA A 374 -10.25 21.01 25.25
N ASP A 375 -9.81 21.80 24.27
CA ASP A 375 -9.96 21.50 22.85
C ASP A 375 -9.07 20.32 22.42
N VAL A 376 -7.82 20.26 22.90
CA VAL A 376 -6.92 19.12 22.71
C VAL A 376 -7.51 17.84 23.30
N ASP A 377 -8.13 17.91 24.48
CA ASP A 377 -8.79 16.75 25.10
C ASP A 377 -9.99 16.27 24.27
N THR A 378 -10.79 17.20 23.75
CA THR A 378 -11.91 16.89 22.84
C THR A 378 -11.42 16.23 21.55
N VAL A 379 -10.34 16.75 20.94
CA VAL A 379 -9.74 16.14 19.75
C VAL A 379 -9.13 14.78 20.07
N ARG A 380 -8.55 14.60 21.26
CA ARG A 380 -8.00 13.32 21.72
C ARG A 380 -9.07 12.24 21.85
N GLU A 381 -10.26 12.58 22.33
CA GLU A 381 -11.40 11.64 22.35
C GLU A 381 -11.75 11.15 20.94
N ASN A 382 -11.80 12.07 19.96
CA ASN A 382 -12.07 11.72 18.56
C ASN A 382 -10.95 10.84 17.95
N VAL A 383 -9.69 11.12 18.26
CA VAL A 383 -8.56 10.27 17.84
C VAL A 383 -8.62 8.88 18.48
N ASN A 384 -9.00 8.80 19.75
CA ASN A 384 -9.15 7.52 20.46
C ASN A 384 -10.33 6.68 19.93
N ALA A 385 -11.32 7.31 19.32
CA ALA A 385 -12.43 6.62 18.67
C ALA A 385 -12.04 5.97 17.32
N LEU A 386 -10.88 6.32 16.75
CA LEU A 386 -10.37 5.67 15.55
C LEU A 386 -10.01 4.20 15.82
N PRO A 387 -10.03 3.34 14.79
CA PRO A 387 -9.47 1.99 14.90
C PRO A 387 -8.00 2.02 15.32
N SER A 388 -7.62 1.08 16.18
CA SER A 388 -6.22 0.96 16.62
C SER A 388 -5.30 0.62 15.44
N GLY A 389 -4.30 1.48 15.22
CA GLY A 389 -3.36 1.37 14.12
C GLY A 389 -2.37 2.52 14.09
N ASP A 390 -1.60 2.60 13.00
CA ASP A 390 -0.51 3.56 12.84
C ASP A 390 -1.01 5.02 12.84
N VAL A 391 -2.16 5.28 12.19
CA VAL A 391 -2.75 6.63 12.15
C VAL A 391 -3.15 7.11 13.54
N GLN A 392 -3.90 6.30 14.29
CA GLN A 392 -4.29 6.64 15.67
C GLN A 392 -3.04 6.91 16.53
N SER A 393 -2.04 6.02 16.48
CA SER A 393 -0.83 6.15 17.28
C SER A 393 -0.02 7.41 16.94
N SER A 394 0.05 7.75 15.65
CA SER A 394 0.71 8.96 15.17
C SER A 394 -0.01 10.23 15.64
N LEU A 395 -1.35 10.28 15.49
CA LEU A 395 -2.13 11.44 15.93
C LEU A 395 -2.10 11.64 17.45
N ILE A 396 -2.10 10.56 18.24
CA ILE A 396 -1.89 10.64 19.70
C ILE A 396 -0.52 11.28 20.01
N THR A 397 0.53 10.85 19.30
CA THR A 397 1.87 11.42 19.48
C THR A 397 1.91 12.91 19.14
N GLN A 398 1.20 13.33 18.08
CA GLN A 398 1.07 14.75 17.73
C GLN A 398 0.33 15.53 18.82
N LEU A 399 -0.76 14.98 19.37
CA LEU A 399 -1.50 15.60 20.48
C LEU A 399 -0.63 15.74 21.75
N ASP A 400 0.20 14.75 22.07
CA ASP A 400 1.15 14.86 23.18
C ASP A 400 2.18 15.99 22.92
N GLN A 401 2.66 16.12 21.68
CA GLN A 401 3.55 17.22 21.31
C GLN A 401 2.86 18.59 21.41
N ILE A 402 1.60 18.69 21.01
CA ILE A 402 0.77 19.91 21.15
C ILE A 402 0.63 20.29 22.63
N GLN A 403 0.36 19.33 23.52
CA GLN A 403 0.30 19.58 24.97
C GLN A 403 1.63 20.07 25.55
N ASN A 404 2.75 19.51 25.07
CA ASN A 404 4.08 19.98 25.46
C ASN A 404 4.35 21.41 24.99
N ASN A 405 3.96 21.76 23.75
CA ASN A 405 4.08 23.10 23.21
C ASN A 405 3.25 24.12 24.01
N LEU A 406 2.03 23.76 24.42
CA LEU A 406 1.19 24.59 25.29
C LEU A 406 1.86 24.84 26.64
N SER A 407 2.40 23.79 27.25
CA SER A 407 3.12 23.88 28.53
C SER A 407 4.39 24.72 28.43
N GLY A 408 5.02 24.76 27.25
CA GLY A 408 6.18 25.59 26.93
C GLY A 408 5.86 27.03 26.52
N GLY A 409 4.58 27.42 26.44
CA GLY A 409 4.15 28.76 26.00
C GLY A 409 4.13 28.96 24.48
N GLU A 410 4.32 27.92 23.68
CA GLU A 410 4.30 27.96 22.21
C GLU A 410 2.87 27.86 21.63
N ILE A 411 2.00 28.80 22.03
CA ILE A 411 0.56 28.77 21.73
C ILE A 411 0.27 28.70 20.22
N LYS A 412 0.99 29.47 19.39
CA LYS A 412 0.79 29.49 17.93
C LYS A 412 1.11 28.14 17.29
N THR A 413 2.20 27.51 17.71
CA THR A 413 2.61 26.18 17.23
C THR A 413 1.59 25.13 17.65
N ALA A 414 1.10 25.21 18.90
CA ALA A 414 0.08 24.31 19.40
C ALA A 414 -1.24 24.40 18.62
N VAL A 415 -1.72 25.61 18.35
CA VAL A 415 -2.95 25.83 17.54
C VAL A 415 -2.76 25.30 16.13
N SER A 416 -1.65 25.62 15.46
CA SER A 416 -1.36 25.10 14.12
C SER A 416 -1.28 23.58 14.08
N GLY A 417 -0.70 22.95 15.10
CA GLY A 417 -0.65 21.49 15.21
C GLY A 417 -2.02 20.88 15.44
N LEU A 418 -2.86 21.51 16.27
CA LEU A 418 -4.22 21.04 16.53
C LEU A 418 -5.09 21.09 15.27
N ASP A 419 -4.93 22.13 14.44
CA ASP A 419 -5.60 22.22 13.15
C ASP A 419 -5.15 21.13 12.17
N GLN A 420 -3.87 20.76 12.17
CA GLN A 420 -3.37 19.62 11.39
C GLN A 420 -3.98 18.30 11.83
N VAL A 421 -4.11 18.05 13.14
CA VAL A 421 -4.75 16.82 13.67
C VAL A 421 -6.23 16.76 13.26
N ARG A 422 -6.93 17.90 13.28
CA ARG A 422 -8.33 17.97 12.82
C ARG A 422 -8.48 17.69 11.33
N GLU A 423 -7.58 18.22 10.51
CA GLU A 423 -7.58 17.91 9.08
C GLU A 423 -7.28 16.43 8.81
N ALA A 424 -6.35 15.83 9.56
CA ALA A 424 -6.10 14.39 9.50
C ALA A 424 -7.35 13.56 9.85
N LEU A 425 -8.10 13.95 10.90
CA LEU A 425 -9.36 13.29 11.27
C LEU A 425 -10.42 13.36 10.17
N LYS A 426 -10.60 14.53 9.55
CA LYS A 426 -11.54 14.70 8.42
C LYS A 426 -11.16 13.83 7.23
N LEU A 427 -9.86 13.80 6.92
CA LEU A 427 -9.33 13.01 5.82
C LEU A 427 -9.47 11.51 6.09
N GLN A 428 -9.22 11.05 7.32
CA GLN A 428 -9.44 9.65 7.71
C GLN A 428 -10.91 9.25 7.52
N ALA A 429 -11.85 10.09 7.96
CA ALA A 429 -13.28 9.83 7.76
C ALA A 429 -13.67 9.77 6.28
N ALA A 430 -13.05 10.59 5.43
CA ALA A 430 -13.26 10.54 3.98
C ALA A 430 -12.69 9.26 3.35
N ILE A 431 -11.50 8.83 3.77
CA ILE A 431 -10.92 7.54 3.35
C ILE A 431 -11.83 6.38 3.73
N ASP A 432 -12.33 6.35 4.97
CA ASP A 432 -13.23 5.30 5.45
C ASP A 432 -14.53 5.25 4.63
N ARG A 433 -15.04 6.40 4.17
CA ARG A 433 -16.20 6.50 3.27
C ARG A 433 -15.91 5.93 1.87
N VAL A 434 -14.72 6.18 1.32
CA VAL A 434 -14.34 5.74 -0.04
C VAL A 434 -13.91 4.27 -0.06
N MET A 435 -13.38 3.76 1.05
CA MET A 435 -12.79 2.42 1.15
C MET A 435 -13.68 1.29 0.59
N PRO A 436 -15.00 1.21 0.88
CA PRO A 436 -15.85 0.15 0.32
C PRO A 436 -15.91 0.20 -1.22
N ASN A 437 -16.01 1.40 -1.80
CA ASN A 437 -16.08 1.61 -3.23
C ASN A 437 -14.73 1.32 -3.89
N PHE A 438 -13.62 1.65 -3.24
CA PHE A 438 -12.29 1.26 -3.68
C PHE A 438 -12.15 -0.27 -3.74
N VAL A 439 -12.54 -1.00 -2.68
CA VAL A 439 -12.48 -2.47 -2.65
C VAL A 439 -13.34 -3.06 -3.78
N ALA A 440 -14.56 -2.55 -3.94
CA ALA A 440 -15.46 -2.98 -5.01
C ALA A 440 -14.82 -2.76 -6.39
N ALA A 441 -14.29 -1.55 -6.64
CA ALA A 441 -13.65 -1.17 -7.89
C ALA A 441 -12.43 -2.06 -8.19
N MET A 442 -11.56 -2.30 -7.20
CA MET A 442 -10.38 -3.18 -7.33
C MET A 442 -10.76 -4.65 -7.59
N SER A 443 -11.86 -5.12 -7.01
CA SER A 443 -12.33 -6.50 -7.18
C SER A 443 -13.11 -6.74 -8.47
N SER A 444 -13.72 -5.70 -9.04
CA SER A 444 -14.56 -5.80 -10.23
C SER A 444 -13.76 -6.01 -11.53
N GLY A 445 -12.50 -5.58 -11.57
CA GLY A 445 -11.68 -5.54 -12.78
C GLY A 445 -12.12 -4.50 -13.81
N LYS A 446 -13.03 -3.58 -13.45
CA LYS A 446 -13.67 -2.61 -14.38
C LYS A 446 -13.10 -1.20 -14.30
N VAL A 447 -12.06 -1.01 -13.50
CA VAL A 447 -11.27 0.23 -13.47
C VAL A 447 -10.24 0.17 -14.58
N ALA A 448 -10.15 1.23 -15.40
CA ALA A 448 -9.23 1.29 -16.53
C ALA A 448 -7.75 1.07 -16.14
N ASP A 449 -7.36 1.55 -14.95
CA ASP A 449 -6.02 1.34 -14.39
C ASP A 449 -6.11 1.05 -12.88
N PRO A 450 -6.27 -0.22 -12.48
CA PRO A 450 -6.37 -0.62 -11.08
C PRO A 450 -5.09 -0.32 -10.28
N ASN A 451 -3.93 -0.37 -10.94
CA ASN A 451 -2.65 -0.07 -10.29
C ASN A 451 -2.57 1.41 -9.93
N LYS A 452 -2.93 2.29 -10.86
CA LYS A 452 -2.99 3.73 -10.58
C LYS A 452 -4.02 4.05 -9.51
N LEU A 453 -5.20 3.42 -9.54
CA LEU A 453 -6.20 3.61 -8.47
C LEU A 453 -5.63 3.22 -7.09
N SER A 454 -4.97 2.07 -7.00
CA SER A 454 -4.29 1.61 -5.78
C SER A 454 -3.24 2.60 -5.30
N ILE A 455 -2.38 3.10 -6.20
CA ILE A 455 -1.36 4.10 -5.86
C ILE A 455 -1.99 5.38 -5.31
N LEU A 456 -3.01 5.93 -5.99
CA LEU A 456 -3.67 7.16 -5.58
C LEU A 456 -4.30 7.00 -4.18
N PHE A 457 -5.05 5.93 -3.97
CA PHE A 457 -5.72 5.67 -2.70
C PHE A 457 -4.72 5.44 -1.55
N ASN A 458 -3.73 4.57 -1.75
CA ASN A 458 -2.72 4.29 -0.72
C ASN A 458 -1.88 5.53 -0.40
N THR A 459 -1.54 6.35 -1.40
CA THR A 459 -0.85 7.63 -1.16
C THR A 459 -1.70 8.56 -0.30
N ALA A 460 -3.02 8.61 -0.51
CA ALA A 460 -3.91 9.40 0.33
C ALA A 460 -3.91 8.89 1.78
N VAL A 461 -3.95 7.57 1.98
CA VAL A 461 -3.89 6.92 3.31
C VAL A 461 -2.57 7.20 4.02
N GLU A 462 -1.44 7.06 3.33
CA GLU A 462 -0.11 7.32 3.91
C GLU A 462 0.05 8.77 4.37
N LEU A 463 -0.55 9.72 3.64
CA LEU A 463 -0.43 11.14 3.94
C LEU A 463 -1.36 11.62 5.07
N VAL A 464 -2.27 10.78 5.59
CA VAL A 464 -3.22 11.18 6.66
C VAL A 464 -2.51 11.72 7.89
N SER A 465 -1.48 11.00 8.33
CA SER A 465 -0.71 11.37 9.52
C SER A 465 0.41 12.36 9.23
N GLY A 466 0.63 12.70 7.95
CA GLY A 466 1.68 13.61 7.51
C GLY A 466 1.21 15.06 7.45
N PRO A 467 2.13 16.02 7.20
CA PRO A 467 1.78 17.44 7.09
C PRO A 467 1.11 17.81 5.75
N ASP A 468 1.17 16.94 4.75
CA ASP A 468 0.77 17.20 3.36
C ASP A 468 -0.70 16.86 3.06
N HIS A 469 -1.63 17.32 3.92
CA HIS A 469 -3.07 17.01 3.79
C HIS A 469 -3.68 17.46 2.46
N ALA A 470 -3.22 18.59 1.91
CA ALA A 470 -3.70 19.08 0.60
C ALA A 470 -3.40 18.09 -0.54
N LYS A 471 -2.22 17.47 -0.50
CA LYS A 471 -1.85 16.43 -1.46
C LYS A 471 -2.70 15.18 -1.24
N ALA A 472 -2.92 14.78 0.01
CA ALA A 472 -3.75 13.63 0.34
C ALA A 472 -5.19 13.77 -0.21
N TRP A 473 -5.82 14.93 0.01
CA TRP A 473 -7.14 15.24 -0.55
C TRP A 473 -7.15 15.18 -2.09
N THR A 474 -6.09 15.67 -2.73
CA THR A 474 -5.96 15.61 -4.19
C THR A 474 -5.89 14.17 -4.67
N GLN A 475 -5.10 13.32 -4.02
CA GLN A 475 -5.00 11.91 -4.40
C GLN A 475 -6.31 11.16 -4.16
N LEU A 476 -6.99 11.41 -3.03
CA LEU A 476 -8.27 10.81 -2.71
C LEU A 476 -9.33 11.17 -3.76
N LYS A 477 -9.41 12.45 -4.14
CA LYS A 477 -10.32 12.93 -5.18
C LYS A 477 -10.07 12.26 -6.54
N LEU A 478 -8.80 12.13 -6.94
CA LEU A 478 -8.46 11.43 -8.18
C LEU A 478 -8.84 9.94 -8.13
N ALA A 479 -8.71 9.30 -6.97
CA ALA A 479 -9.16 7.93 -6.78
C ALA A 479 -10.69 7.80 -6.91
N GLU A 480 -11.45 8.72 -6.30
CA GLU A 480 -12.91 8.78 -6.43
C GLU A 480 -13.35 8.99 -7.89
N GLU A 481 -12.70 9.90 -8.62
CA GLU A 481 -12.96 10.14 -10.04
C GLU A 481 -12.70 8.88 -10.89
N MET A 482 -11.64 8.13 -10.59
CA MET A 482 -11.35 6.86 -11.28
C MET A 482 -12.35 5.76 -10.95
N ILE A 483 -12.81 5.68 -9.71
CA ILE A 483 -13.88 4.76 -9.30
C ILE A 483 -15.18 5.09 -10.05
N ALA A 484 -15.55 6.38 -10.11
CA ALA A 484 -16.73 6.84 -10.82
C ALA A 484 -16.64 6.58 -12.34
N ALA A 485 -15.46 6.78 -12.94
CA ALA A 485 -15.20 6.45 -14.33
C ALA A 485 -15.32 4.94 -14.62
N GLY A 486 -14.81 4.09 -13.73
CA GLY A 486 -14.98 2.64 -13.81
C GLY A 486 -16.45 2.20 -13.79
N ALA A 487 -17.27 2.80 -12.90
CA ALA A 487 -18.71 2.56 -12.88
C ALA A 487 -19.38 2.97 -14.20
N SER A 488 -18.97 4.09 -14.81
CA SER A 488 -19.49 4.50 -16.13
C SER A 488 -19.10 3.56 -17.28
N LEU A 489 -17.92 2.92 -17.21
CA LEU A 489 -17.50 1.91 -18.18
C LEU A 489 -18.28 0.60 -18.00
N GLU A 490 -18.55 0.21 -16.76
CA GLU A 490 -19.44 -0.91 -16.43
C GLU A 490 -20.85 -0.69 -16.98
N GLU A 491 -21.38 0.53 -16.83
CA GLU A 491 -22.68 0.93 -17.38
C GLU A 491 -22.69 0.90 -18.90
N THR A 492 -21.64 1.38 -19.56
CA THR A 492 -21.55 1.39 -21.03
C THR A 492 -21.42 -0.03 -21.59
N ALA A 493 -20.66 -0.91 -20.92
CA ALA A 493 -20.52 -2.31 -21.29
C ALA A 493 -21.82 -3.09 -21.07
N GLN A 494 -22.52 -2.87 -19.94
CA GLN A 494 -23.84 -3.46 -19.70
C GLN A 494 -24.88 -2.94 -20.70
N GLN A 495 -24.85 -1.66 -21.07
CA GLN A 495 -25.73 -1.10 -22.09
C GLN A 495 -25.52 -1.75 -23.47
N SER A 496 -24.31 -2.23 -23.81
CA SER A 496 -24.05 -2.91 -25.09
C SER A 496 -24.58 -4.36 -25.18
N GLU A 497 -24.80 -5.04 -24.05
CA GLU A 497 -25.46 -6.36 -23.98
C GLU A 497 -26.98 -6.24 -23.79
N VAL A 498 -27.47 -5.07 -23.37
CA VAL A 498 -28.89 -4.79 -23.15
C VAL A 498 -29.58 -4.52 -24.51
N PRO A 499 -30.69 -5.20 -24.82
CA PRO A 499 -31.45 -4.96 -26.04
C PRO A 499 -31.79 -3.47 -26.23
N SER A 500 -31.70 -2.97 -27.47
CA SER A 500 -31.81 -1.54 -27.77
C SER A 500 -33.15 -0.91 -27.36
N ASP A 501 -34.21 -1.72 -27.27
CA ASP A 501 -35.54 -1.33 -26.79
C ASP A 501 -35.58 -1.05 -25.29
N VAL A 502 -34.68 -1.63 -24.50
CA VAL A 502 -34.61 -1.43 -23.05
C VAL A 502 -33.42 -0.59 -22.57
N GLN A 503 -32.47 -0.28 -23.44
CA GLN A 503 -31.33 0.61 -23.14
C GLN A 503 -31.73 1.96 -22.51
N PRO A 504 -32.78 2.67 -22.99
CA PRO A 504 -33.18 3.95 -22.39
C PRO A 504 -33.57 3.81 -20.90
N PHE A 505 -34.19 2.69 -20.50
CA PHE A 505 -34.56 2.45 -19.10
C PHE A 505 -33.33 2.14 -18.24
N ALA A 506 -32.34 1.41 -18.78
CA ALA A 506 -31.08 1.16 -18.10
C ALA A 506 -30.29 2.46 -17.85
N ILE A 507 -30.25 3.35 -18.86
CA ILE A 507 -29.66 4.70 -18.74
C ILE A 507 -30.43 5.55 -17.71
N SER A 508 -31.76 5.47 -17.72
CA SER A 508 -32.63 6.18 -16.78
C SER A 508 -32.41 5.75 -15.33
N ARG A 509 -32.30 4.43 -15.07
CA ARG A 509 -32.01 3.88 -13.74
C ARG A 509 -30.71 4.44 -13.19
N LEU A 510 -29.70 4.42 -14.04
CA LEU A 510 -28.38 4.88 -13.71
C LEU A 510 -28.36 6.37 -13.38
N ASN A 511 -28.93 7.19 -14.25
CA ASN A 511 -28.94 8.64 -14.06
C ASN A 511 -29.67 9.00 -12.77
N TRP A 512 -30.72 8.25 -12.42
CA TRP A 512 -31.41 8.41 -11.14
C TRP A 512 -30.53 8.08 -9.94
N ASN A 513 -29.81 6.96 -9.97
CA ASN A 513 -28.89 6.57 -8.90
C ASN A 513 -27.81 7.65 -8.66
N LYS A 514 -27.14 8.11 -9.73
CA LYS A 514 -26.18 9.23 -9.68
C LYS A 514 -26.82 10.52 -9.14
N THR A 515 -28.05 10.81 -9.55
CA THR A 515 -28.78 11.99 -9.06
C THR A 515 -29.04 11.91 -7.56
N ARG A 516 -29.37 10.73 -7.03
CA ARG A 516 -29.58 10.53 -5.58
C ARG A 516 -28.30 10.73 -4.78
N ASP A 517 -27.15 10.30 -5.29
CA ASP A 517 -25.85 10.53 -4.64
C ASP A 517 -25.50 12.02 -4.60
N VAL A 518 -25.71 12.73 -5.71
CA VAL A 518 -25.53 14.20 -5.78
C VAL A 518 -26.47 14.92 -4.83
N LEU A 519 -27.73 14.49 -4.77
CA LEU A 519 -28.71 15.09 -3.88
C LEU A 519 -28.33 14.88 -2.40
N LYS A 520 -27.76 13.72 -2.04
CA LYS A 520 -27.24 13.48 -0.70
C LYS A 520 -26.05 14.38 -0.39
N SER A 521 -25.09 14.51 -1.32
CA SER A 521 -23.90 15.33 -1.10
C SER A 521 -24.22 16.83 -1.00
N GLU A 522 -25.17 17.34 -1.79
CA GLU A 522 -25.61 18.74 -1.71
C GLU A 522 -26.36 19.04 -0.40
N ILE A 523 -27.15 18.10 0.12
CA ILE A 523 -27.76 18.23 1.46
C ILE A 523 -26.70 18.18 2.56
N GLU A 524 -25.71 17.28 2.49
CA GLU A 524 -24.59 17.21 3.44
C GLU A 524 -23.75 18.51 3.44
N LYS A 525 -23.57 19.12 2.26
CA LYS A 525 -22.91 20.42 2.07
C LYS A 525 -23.71 21.55 2.72
N LEU A 526 -25.02 21.59 2.51
CA LEU A 526 -25.89 22.55 3.18
C LEU A 526 -25.84 22.38 4.71
N GLN A 527 -25.97 21.14 5.19
CA GLN A 527 -25.89 20.80 6.60
C GLN A 527 -24.58 21.29 7.23
N SER A 528 -23.45 21.03 6.55
CA SER A 528 -22.13 21.48 7.00
C SER A 528 -22.01 23.00 7.04
N ALA A 529 -22.57 23.71 6.06
CA ALA A 529 -22.56 25.17 6.02
C ALA A 529 -23.38 25.77 7.18
N ILE A 530 -24.54 25.18 7.50
CA ILE A 530 -25.36 25.61 8.64
C ILE A 530 -24.64 25.33 9.96
N LEU A 531 -24.07 24.13 10.15
CA LEU A 531 -23.33 23.78 11.37
C LEU A 531 -22.14 24.72 11.59
N LYS A 532 -21.42 25.06 10.52
CA LYS A 532 -20.32 26.04 10.59
C LYS A 532 -20.80 27.43 11.01
N PHE A 533 -21.97 27.85 10.56
CA PHE A 533 -22.56 29.13 10.98
C PHE A 533 -23.00 29.10 12.46
N CYS A 534 -23.55 27.97 12.92
CA CYS A 534 -23.93 27.79 14.32
C CYS A 534 -22.73 27.65 15.27
N ALA A 535 -21.57 27.19 14.77
CA ALA A 535 -20.37 27.01 15.56
C ALA A 535 -19.86 28.36 16.12
N GLY A 536 -19.83 28.47 17.45
CA GLY A 536 -19.39 29.68 18.18
C GLY A 536 -20.52 30.60 18.64
N ASN A 537 -21.79 30.27 18.37
CA ASN A 537 -22.94 31.00 18.88
C ASN A 537 -23.84 30.10 19.74
N ASN A 538 -23.73 30.24 21.07
CA ASN A 538 -24.50 29.43 22.03
C ASN A 538 -26.02 29.57 21.87
N ASP A 539 -26.51 30.71 21.36
CA ASP A 539 -27.94 30.95 21.14
C ASP A 539 -28.50 30.13 19.96
N LEU A 540 -27.63 29.60 19.09
CA LEU A 540 -28.00 28.81 17.91
C LEU A 540 -27.73 27.30 18.09
N LYS A 541 -27.38 26.86 19.30
CA LYS A 541 -27.06 25.46 19.58
C LYS A 541 -28.22 24.51 19.24
N GLU A 542 -29.45 24.87 19.59
CA GLU A 542 -30.64 24.05 19.29
C GLU A 542 -30.92 23.93 17.78
N VAL A 543 -30.53 24.94 17.00
CA VAL A 543 -30.61 24.88 15.53
C VAL A 543 -29.57 23.91 14.99
N GLY A 544 -28.33 23.98 15.49
CA GLY A 544 -27.27 23.03 15.15
C GLY A 544 -27.65 21.57 15.44
N ASP A 545 -28.30 21.30 16.56
CA ASP A 545 -28.75 19.95 16.94
C ASP A 545 -29.85 19.41 16.00
N LYS A 546 -30.74 20.27 15.49
CA LYS A 546 -31.83 19.88 14.57
C LYS A 546 -31.38 19.70 13.12
N VAL A 547 -30.28 20.34 12.73
CA VAL A 547 -29.71 20.30 11.38
C VAL A 547 -29.16 18.92 11.00
N GLY A 548 -28.85 18.07 12.00
CA GLY A 548 -28.42 16.69 11.80
C GLY A 548 -29.40 15.80 11.00
N ASN A 549 -30.67 16.18 10.91
CA ASN A 549 -31.72 15.38 10.26
C ASN A 549 -32.14 15.90 8.87
N LEU A 550 -31.36 16.78 8.23
CA LEU A 550 -31.70 17.28 6.89
C LEU A 550 -31.74 16.17 5.83
N THR A 551 -30.92 15.13 6.00
CA THR A 551 -30.93 13.93 5.13
C THR A 551 -32.21 13.10 5.27
N GLY A 552 -32.95 13.23 6.38
CA GLY A 552 -34.25 12.56 6.54
C GLY A 552 -35.29 13.00 5.50
N TYR A 553 -35.23 14.25 5.05
CA TYR A 553 -36.17 14.81 4.07
C TYR A 553 -36.03 14.20 2.67
N ILE A 554 -34.91 13.55 2.39
CA ILE A 554 -34.65 12.90 1.11
C ILE A 554 -34.84 11.38 1.15
N GLU A 555 -35.15 10.80 2.32
CA GLU A 555 -35.34 9.35 2.45
C GLU A 555 -36.49 8.81 1.61
N LYS A 556 -37.51 9.64 1.33
CA LYS A 556 -38.62 9.25 0.44
C LYS A 556 -38.21 9.16 -1.03
N LEU A 557 -37.10 9.80 -1.42
CA LEU A 557 -36.51 9.70 -2.76
C LEU A 557 -35.62 8.45 -2.79
N ASP A 558 -36.24 7.30 -2.60
CA ASP A 558 -35.56 6.03 -2.35
C ASP A 558 -35.30 5.21 -3.63
N ALA A 559 -34.73 4.03 -3.44
CA ALA A 559 -34.34 3.09 -4.50
C ALA A 559 -35.52 2.37 -5.18
N ARG A 560 -36.80 2.57 -4.78
CA ARG A 560 -37.96 1.90 -5.39
C ARG A 560 -38.06 2.18 -6.89
N LEU A 561 -37.74 3.41 -7.33
CA LEU A 561 -37.73 3.74 -8.76
C LEU A 561 -36.64 2.94 -9.50
N GLU A 562 -35.47 2.76 -8.90
CA GLU A 562 -34.38 1.98 -9.48
C GLU A 562 -34.80 0.52 -9.67
N VAL A 563 -35.44 -0.07 -8.66
CA VAL A 563 -35.98 -1.43 -8.71
C VAL A 563 -37.00 -1.59 -9.85
N LYS A 564 -37.89 -0.62 -10.04
CA LYS A 564 -38.88 -0.68 -11.13
C LYS A 564 -38.27 -0.48 -12.51
N LEU A 565 -37.26 0.36 -12.64
CA LEU A 565 -36.53 0.49 -13.90
C LEU A 565 -35.75 -0.80 -14.22
N ASP A 566 -35.23 -1.49 -13.21
CA ASP A 566 -34.62 -2.81 -13.37
C ASP A 566 -35.60 -3.90 -13.79
N GLU A 567 -36.80 -3.93 -13.21
CA GLU A 567 -37.84 -4.85 -13.64
C GLU A 567 -38.16 -4.66 -15.14
N ILE A 568 -38.19 -3.42 -15.63
CA ILE A 568 -38.41 -3.12 -17.05
C ILE A 568 -37.28 -3.70 -17.90
N VAL A 569 -36.03 -3.43 -17.54
CA VAL A 569 -34.84 -3.90 -18.30
C VAL A 569 -34.76 -5.42 -18.37
N ASN A 570 -35.17 -6.12 -17.30
CA ASN A 570 -35.10 -7.58 -17.23
C ASN A 570 -36.35 -8.29 -17.78
N SER A 571 -37.40 -7.54 -18.14
CA SER A 571 -38.65 -8.10 -18.67
C SER A 571 -38.66 -8.16 -20.20
N GLN A 572 -39.28 -9.21 -20.76
CA GLN A 572 -39.61 -9.25 -22.19
C GLN A 572 -40.74 -8.26 -22.50
N GLU A 573 -40.84 -7.83 -23.76
CA GLU A 573 -41.91 -6.96 -24.22
C GLU A 573 -43.29 -7.63 -24.01
N GLY A 574 -44.23 -6.92 -23.39
CA GLY A 574 -45.55 -7.45 -23.06
C GLY A 574 -46.16 -6.84 -21.79
N GLU A 575 -47.22 -7.47 -21.27
CA GLU A 575 -48.01 -6.95 -20.16
C GLU A 575 -47.19 -6.68 -18.89
N GLN A 576 -46.20 -7.54 -18.59
CA GLN A 576 -45.35 -7.39 -17.41
C GLN A 576 -44.49 -6.12 -17.49
N ARG A 577 -43.90 -5.85 -18.66
CA ARG A 577 -43.10 -4.63 -18.90
C ARG A 577 -43.96 -3.38 -18.79
N GLU A 578 -45.14 -3.39 -19.39
CA GLU A 578 -46.08 -2.27 -19.33
C GLU A 578 -46.60 -2.01 -17.91
N ALA A 579 -46.84 -3.07 -17.13
CA ALA A 579 -47.18 -2.94 -15.72
C ALA A 579 -46.04 -2.29 -14.91
N ALA A 580 -44.78 -2.72 -15.14
CA ALA A 580 -43.60 -2.14 -14.50
C ALA A 580 -43.40 -0.67 -14.90
N LYS A 581 -43.58 -0.30 -16.19
CA LYS A 581 -43.57 1.09 -16.66
C LYS A 581 -44.62 1.95 -15.94
N LYS A 582 -45.85 1.44 -15.79
CA LYS A 582 -46.90 2.14 -15.02
C LYS A 582 -46.50 2.39 -13.56
N GLN A 583 -45.95 1.38 -12.89
CA GLN A 583 -45.49 1.52 -11.50
C GLN A 583 -44.31 2.50 -11.38
N ALA A 584 -43.36 2.46 -12.31
CA ALA A 584 -42.26 3.42 -12.36
C ALA A 584 -42.79 4.86 -12.52
N ARG A 585 -43.76 5.10 -13.40
CA ARG A 585 -44.38 6.43 -13.55
C ARG A 585 -45.12 6.90 -12.29
N LEU A 586 -45.76 6.00 -11.55
CA LEU A 586 -46.38 6.36 -10.26
C LEU A 586 -45.33 6.86 -9.26
N LEU A 587 -44.18 6.18 -9.17
CA LEU A 587 -43.07 6.60 -8.31
C LEU A 587 -42.45 7.92 -8.78
N VAL A 588 -42.25 8.12 -10.09
CA VAL A 588 -41.76 9.40 -10.62
C VAL A 588 -42.68 10.55 -10.20
N ASN A 589 -44.00 10.36 -10.31
CA ASN A 589 -44.98 11.37 -9.87
C ASN A 589 -44.97 11.60 -8.36
N GLU A 590 -44.82 10.53 -7.57
CA GLU A 590 -44.66 10.63 -6.10
C GLU A 590 -43.43 11.47 -5.75
N TYR A 591 -42.28 11.20 -6.38
CA TYR A 591 -41.02 11.88 -6.11
C TYR A 591 -41.04 13.33 -6.57
N GLN A 592 -41.63 13.62 -7.74
CA GLN A 592 -41.83 14.99 -8.21
C GLN A 592 -42.72 15.80 -7.24
N LYS A 593 -43.76 15.18 -6.67
CA LYS A 593 -44.59 15.83 -5.64
C LYS A 593 -43.81 16.15 -4.38
N GLU A 594 -42.99 15.21 -3.89
CA GLU A 594 -42.15 15.43 -2.71
C GLU A 594 -41.16 16.58 -2.96
N LEU A 595 -40.51 16.60 -4.12
CA LEU A 595 -39.60 17.67 -4.53
C LEU A 595 -40.30 19.03 -4.70
N ASN A 596 -41.62 19.06 -4.87
CA ASN A 596 -42.40 20.31 -4.97
C ASN A 596 -42.89 20.84 -3.61
N THR A 597 -42.53 20.19 -2.51
CA THR A 597 -42.82 20.71 -1.17
C THR A 597 -42.06 22.03 -0.92
N PRO A 598 -42.58 22.91 -0.04
CA PRO A 598 -41.93 24.19 0.27
C PRO A 598 -40.48 24.04 0.75
N PHE A 599 -40.18 22.97 1.50
CA PHE A 599 -38.84 22.66 1.98
C PHE A 599 -37.79 22.70 0.86
N PHE A 600 -38.01 21.97 -0.23
CA PHE A 600 -37.05 21.88 -1.33
C PHE A 600 -36.92 23.17 -2.13
N LYS A 601 -37.93 24.04 -2.08
CA LYS A 601 -37.83 25.40 -2.64
C LYS A 601 -36.88 26.26 -1.81
N ASP A 602 -37.02 26.20 -0.49
CA ASP A 602 -36.16 26.94 0.43
C ASP A 602 -34.73 26.41 0.40
N VAL A 603 -34.54 25.09 0.27
CA VAL A 603 -33.23 24.46 0.10
C VAL A 603 -32.50 25.02 -1.13
N ASP A 604 -33.12 25.06 -2.31
CA ASP A 604 -32.44 25.50 -3.53
C ASP A 604 -32.31 27.04 -3.65
N GLN A 605 -33.30 27.81 -3.18
CA GLN A 605 -33.40 29.25 -3.51
C GLN A 605 -33.34 30.19 -2.31
N GLY A 606 -33.50 29.68 -1.08
CA GLY A 606 -33.77 30.51 0.10
C GLY A 606 -32.99 30.12 1.35
N ASN A 607 -32.01 29.21 1.25
CA ASN A 607 -31.36 28.66 2.43
C ASN A 607 -30.41 29.66 3.10
N GLY A 608 -29.75 30.55 2.33
CA GLY A 608 -28.89 31.61 2.88
C GLY A 608 -27.53 31.16 3.42
N PHE A 609 -27.19 29.87 3.32
CA PHE A 609 -25.94 29.28 3.82
C PHE A 609 -25.00 28.79 2.72
N ALA A 610 -25.54 28.13 1.68
CA ALA A 610 -24.77 27.55 0.60
C ALA A 610 -25.56 27.56 -0.72
N ASP A 611 -24.85 27.70 -1.83
CA ASP A 611 -25.44 27.48 -3.15
C ASP A 611 -25.54 25.97 -3.41
N VAL A 612 -26.77 25.45 -3.47
CA VAL A 612 -27.07 24.03 -3.65
C VAL A 612 -28.17 23.84 -4.68
N ALA A 613 -28.08 22.75 -5.45
CA ALA A 613 -29.02 22.45 -6.54
C ALA A 613 -29.64 21.07 -6.34
N VAL A 614 -30.37 20.89 -5.24
CA VAL A 614 -30.95 19.60 -4.84
C VAL A 614 -32.21 19.29 -5.65
N ALA A 615 -33.18 20.19 -5.58
CA ALA A 615 -34.51 19.95 -6.12
C ALA A 615 -34.57 20.17 -7.64
N SER A 616 -33.89 21.19 -8.13
CA SER A 616 -33.75 21.51 -9.56
C SER A 616 -33.14 20.35 -10.34
N THR A 617 -31.99 19.83 -9.90
CA THR A 617 -31.30 18.69 -10.52
C THR A 617 -32.18 17.43 -10.51
N SER A 618 -32.81 17.14 -9.37
CA SER A 618 -33.65 15.95 -9.21
C SER A 618 -34.92 15.99 -10.07
N ARG A 619 -35.56 17.16 -10.18
CA ARG A 619 -36.72 17.33 -11.08
C ARG A 619 -36.35 17.15 -12.54
N ALA A 620 -35.19 17.67 -12.96
CA ALA A 620 -34.73 17.50 -14.33
C ALA A 620 -34.51 16.01 -14.67
N ALA A 621 -33.81 15.28 -13.80
CA ALA A 621 -33.59 13.84 -13.97
C ALA A 621 -34.92 13.06 -14.03
N LEU A 622 -35.84 13.29 -13.09
CA LEU A 622 -37.16 12.65 -13.09
C LEU A 622 -37.99 12.98 -14.33
N GLY A 623 -37.87 14.20 -14.86
CA GLY A 623 -38.52 14.61 -16.10
C GLY A 623 -38.01 13.83 -17.32
N GLU A 624 -36.70 13.58 -17.41
CA GLU A 624 -36.14 12.74 -18.47
C GLU A 624 -36.58 11.28 -18.34
N ILE A 625 -36.63 10.75 -17.11
CA ILE A 625 -37.12 9.39 -16.86
C ILE A 625 -38.60 9.26 -17.26
N ASP A 626 -39.44 10.25 -16.95
CA ASP A 626 -40.85 10.24 -17.35
C ASP A 626 -41.00 10.22 -18.89
N LYS A 627 -40.19 10.99 -19.62
CA LYS A 627 -40.16 10.96 -21.09
C LYS A 627 -39.78 9.59 -21.63
N VAL A 628 -38.77 8.96 -21.04
CA VAL A 628 -38.33 7.60 -21.42
C VAL A 628 -39.42 6.57 -21.13
N LEU A 629 -40.10 6.68 -19.98
CA LEU A 629 -41.24 5.83 -19.64
C LEU A 629 -42.45 6.06 -20.56
N ALA A 630 -42.58 7.26 -21.14
CA ALA A 630 -43.64 7.69 -22.05
C ALA A 630 -43.49 7.16 -23.48
N ALA A 631 -42.26 7.01 -23.96
CA ALA A 631 -41.92 6.33 -25.19
C ALA A 631 -42.27 4.83 -25.11
#